data_AF-A0A7S3BSF7-F1
#
_entry.id   AF-A0A7S3BSF7-F1
#
_cell.length_a   1.000
_cell.length_b   1.000
_cell.length_c   1.000
_cell.angle_alpha   90.00
_cell.angle_beta   90.00
_cell.angle_gamma   90.00
#
_symmetry.space_group_name_H-M   'P 1'
#
loop_
_entity.id
_entity.type
_entity.pdbx_description
1 polymer ?
#
loop_
_entity_poly.entity_id
_entity_poly.type
_entity_poly.pdbx_seq_one_letter_code
_entity_poly.pdbx_strand_id
1 'polypeptide(L)'
;GLAGTGAASGTAVAFYELGAGVCLLILGYIMLPVYLSAAVATVPDYLEARYGTGARCALVFISLCLYMLTKMSATLFAGGVLLRAVGGDAAARYSPVALIAL
;
A
#
# COMPACT_ATOMS: atom_id res chain seq x y z
N GLY A 1 -6.61 -2.77 -11.08
CA GLY A 1 -6.43 -1.58 -10.21
C GLY A 1 -7.54 -0.57 -10.47
N LEU A 2 -7.48 0.60 -9.83
CA LEU A 2 -8.53 1.64 -9.91
C LEU A 2 -8.83 2.11 -11.34
N ALA A 3 -7.83 2.14 -12.23
CA ALA A 3 -8.02 2.44 -13.65
C ALA A 3 -8.90 1.39 -14.38
N GLY A 4 -8.76 0.11 -14.02
CA GLY A 4 -9.56 -0.97 -14.59
C GLY A 4 -11.00 -0.97 -14.09
N THR A 5 -11.19 -0.69 -12.80
CA THR A 5 -12.55 -0.50 -12.25
C THR A 5 -13.21 0.74 -12.81
N GLY A 6 -12.48 1.86 -12.98
CA GLY A 6 -12.99 3.06 -13.63
C GLY A 6 -13.43 2.85 -15.09
N ALA A 7 -12.70 2.01 -15.85
CA ALA A 7 -13.09 1.64 -17.21
C ALA A 7 -14.37 0.79 -17.27
N ALA A 8 -14.63 -0.03 -16.26
CA ALA A 8 -15.79 -0.93 -16.21
C ALA A 8 -17.04 -0.31 -15.55
N SER A 9 -16.86 0.47 -14.48
CA SER A 9 -17.95 1.01 -13.65
C SER A 9 -18.09 2.54 -13.71
N GLY A 10 -17.30 3.23 -14.54
CA GLY A 10 -17.37 4.68 -14.74
C GLY A 10 -16.63 5.53 -13.70
N THR A 11 -16.89 6.84 -13.74
CA THR A 11 -16.14 7.87 -13.00
C THR A 11 -16.37 7.88 -11.49
N ALA A 12 -17.33 7.11 -10.97
CA ALA A 12 -17.62 7.02 -9.53
C ALA A 12 -16.39 6.58 -8.70
N VAL A 13 -15.48 5.80 -9.29
CA VAL A 13 -14.23 5.37 -8.66
C VAL A 13 -13.29 6.55 -8.32
N ALA A 14 -13.40 7.68 -9.03
CA ALA A 14 -12.58 8.86 -8.79
C ALA A 14 -12.82 9.50 -7.41
N PHE A 15 -14.01 9.30 -6.82
CA PHE A 15 -14.29 9.76 -5.46
C PHE A 15 -13.38 9.12 -4.40
N TYR A 16 -12.79 7.95 -4.68
CA TYR A 16 -11.82 7.32 -3.78
C TYR A 16 -10.58 8.21 -3.59
N GLU A 17 -10.07 8.78 -4.68
CA GLU A 17 -8.90 9.67 -4.67
C GLU A 17 -9.27 11.06 -4.14
N LEU A 18 -10.39 11.64 -4.60
CA LEU A 18 -10.84 12.96 -4.16
C LEU A 18 -11.19 12.98 -2.66
N GLY A 19 -11.83 11.92 -2.16
CA GLY A 19 -12.12 11.74 -0.75
C GLY A 19 -10.85 11.50 0.08
N ALA A 20 -9.90 10.72 -0.44
CA ALA A 20 -8.62 10.51 0.22
C ALA A 20 -7.86 11.84 0.41
N GLY A 21 -7.88 12.75 -0.56
CA GLY A 21 -7.27 14.08 -0.43
C GLY A 21 -7.81 14.87 0.77
N VAL A 22 -9.14 14.92 0.94
CA VAL A 22 -9.76 15.60 2.09
C VAL A 22 -9.38 14.92 3.40
N CYS A 23 -9.43 13.59 3.46
CA CYS A 23 -9.03 12.82 4.64
C CYS A 23 -7.55 13.07 5.01
N LEU A 24 -6.65 13.16 4.02
CA LEU A 24 -5.23 13.44 4.25
C LEU A 24 -5.00 14.84 4.80
N LEU A 25 -5.76 15.85 4.36
CA LEU A 25 -5.67 17.20 4.92
C LEU A 25 -6.08 17.22 6.39
N ILE A 26 -7.18 16.56 6.73
CA ILE A 26 -7.66 16.46 8.12
C ILE A 26 -6.65 15.68 8.97
N LEU A 27 -6.16 14.54 8.46
CA LEU A 27 -5.16 13.72 9.13
C LEU A 27 -3.88 14.53 9.37
N GLY A 28 -3.41 15.26 8.36
CA GLY A 28 -2.25 16.14 8.48
C GLY A 28 -2.44 17.18 9.58
N TYR A 29 -3.57 17.89 9.60
CA TYR A 29 -3.81 18.92 10.62
C TYR A 29 -3.87 18.36 12.05
N ILE A 30 -4.48 17.20 12.25
CA ILE A 30 -4.67 16.61 13.59
C ILE A 30 -3.42 15.83 14.05
N MET A 31 -2.83 15.00 13.19
CA MET A 31 -1.70 14.14 13.57
C MET A 31 -0.37 14.87 13.58
N LEU A 32 -0.16 15.88 12.72
CA LEU A 32 1.10 16.62 12.69
C LEU A 32 1.49 17.25 14.04
N PRO A 33 0.61 17.96 14.77
CA PRO A 33 0.96 18.50 16.09
C PRO A 33 1.23 17.39 17.12
N VAL A 34 0.58 16.23 17.00
CA VAL A 34 0.80 15.07 17.89
C VAL A 34 2.19 14.47 17.66
N TYR A 35 2.62 14.29 16.40
CA TYR A 35 3.96 13.76 16.11
C TYR A 35 5.06 14.74 16.50
N LEU A 36 4.86 16.05 16.27
CA LEU A 36 5.84 17.07 16.65
C LEU A 36 6.00 17.19 18.17
N SER A 37 4.91 17.12 18.94
CA SER A 37 4.95 17.17 20.40
C SER A 37 5.53 15.92 21.05
N ALA A 38 5.34 14.75 20.43
CA ALA A 38 5.92 13.49 20.90
C ALA A 38 7.41 13.34 20.51
N ALA A 39 7.95 14.20 19.65
CA ALA A 39 9.30 14.08 19.06
C ALA A 39 9.54 12.71 18.40
N VAL A 40 8.49 12.12 17.84
CA VAL A 40 8.52 10.80 17.23
C VAL A 40 8.16 10.87 15.75
N ALA A 41 8.97 10.24 14.90
CA ALA A 41 8.80 10.26 13.45
C ALA A 41 7.97 9.07 12.91
N THR A 42 7.82 7.98 13.66
CA THR A 42 7.19 6.76 13.17
C THR A 42 6.01 6.32 14.04
N VAL A 43 5.00 5.69 13.41
CA VAL A 43 3.81 5.16 14.11
C VAL A 43 4.17 4.12 15.18
N PRO A 44 5.08 3.16 14.94
CA PRO A 44 5.46 2.17 15.95
C PRO A 44 6.13 2.80 17.18
N ASP A 45 6.98 3.80 16.98
CA ASP A 45 7.67 4.49 18.08
C ASP A 45 6.67 5.29 18.93
N TYR A 46 5.63 5.87 18.33
CA TYR A 46 4.58 6.60 19.06
C TYR A 46 3.78 5.65 19.95
N LEU A 47 3.48 4.45 19.44
CA LEU A 47 2.80 3.40 20.20
C LEU A 47 3.69 2.81 21.29
N GLU A 48 5.00 2.69 21.06
CA GLU A 48 5.95 2.26 22.08
C GLU A 48 6.00 3.25 23.25
N ALA A 49 6.07 4.56 22.96
CA ALA A 49 6.08 5.59 24.00
C ALA A 49 4.82 5.59 24.88
N ARG A 50 3.68 5.10 24.37
CA ARG A 50 2.38 5.11 25.08
C ARG A 50 1.97 3.76 25.69
N TYR A 51 2.30 2.65 25.04
CA TYR A 51 1.82 1.30 25.39
C TYR A 51 2.95 0.28 25.61
N GLY A 52 4.21 0.69 25.42
CA GLY A 52 5.40 -0.14 25.61
C GLY A 52 5.75 -1.01 24.41
N THR A 53 6.88 -1.74 24.54
CA THR A 53 7.53 -2.49 23.46
C THR A 53 6.68 -3.66 22.92
N GLY A 54 5.78 -4.21 23.75
CA GLY A 54 4.86 -5.27 23.31
C GLY A 54 3.91 -4.83 22.20
N ALA A 55 3.36 -3.62 22.29
CA ALA A 55 2.47 -3.06 21.28
C ALA A 55 3.21 -2.77 19.95
N ARG A 56 4.47 -2.32 20.03
CA ARG A 56 5.33 -2.13 18.85
C ARG A 56 5.56 -3.44 18.10
N CYS A 57 5.98 -4.50 18.79
CA CYS A 57 6.23 -5.79 18.16
C CYS A 57 4.97 -6.38 17.52
N ALA A 58 3.82 -6.30 18.19
CA ALA A 58 2.56 -6.76 17.63
C ALA A 58 2.17 -5.99 16.36
N LEU A 59 2.30 -4.66 16.36
CA LEU A 59 1.98 -3.84 15.19
C LEU A 59 2.92 -4.11 14.03
N VAL A 60 4.22 -4.20 14.28
CA VAL A 60 5.21 -4.47 13.24
C VAL A 60 4.95 -5.84 12.60
N PHE A 61 4.69 -6.87 13.41
CA PHE A 61 4.40 -8.21 12.91
C PHE A 61 3.12 -8.24 12.06
N ILE A 62 1.99 -7.74 12.59
CA ILE A 62 0.72 -7.77 11.84
C ILE A 62 0.80 -6.91 10.57
N SER A 63 1.46 -5.75 10.63
CA SER A 63 1.62 -4.87 9.48
C SER A 63 2.48 -5.53 8.40
N LEU A 64 3.56 -6.21 8.80
CA LEU A 64 4.43 -6.93 7.86
C LEU A 64 3.66 -8.05 7.15
N CYS A 65 2.93 -8.88 7.91
CA CYS A 65 2.09 -9.93 7.34
C CYS A 65 1.05 -9.37 6.36
N LEU A 66 0.33 -8.32 6.77
CA LEU A 66 -0.68 -7.69 5.90
C LEU A 66 -0.08 -7.04 4.65
N TYR A 67 1.12 -6.46 4.77
CA TYR A 67 1.81 -5.81 3.65
C TYR A 67 2.26 -6.83 2.60
N MET A 68 2.81 -7.97 3.04
CA MET A 68 3.18 -9.07 2.16
C MET A 68 1.95 -9.64 1.44
N LEU A 69 0.90 -9.95 2.20
CA LEU A 69 -0.30 -10.60 1.64
C LEU A 69 -1.08 -9.68 0.70
N THR A 70 -1.26 -8.41 1.06
CA THR A 70 -2.16 -7.51 0.32
C THR A 70 -1.42 -6.66 -0.69
N LYS A 71 -0.39 -5.92 -0.26
CA LYS A 71 0.22 -4.86 -1.07
C LYS A 71 1.26 -5.42 -2.03
N MET A 72 2.18 -6.27 -1.56
CA MET A 72 3.19 -6.88 -2.43
C MET A 72 2.59 -7.87 -3.44
N SER A 73 1.70 -8.76 -3.02
CA SER A 73 1.06 -9.71 -3.93
C SER A 73 0.29 -9.00 -5.05
N ALA A 74 -0.48 -7.96 -4.71
CA ALA A 74 -1.27 -7.22 -5.69
C ALA A 74 -0.40 -6.45 -6.70
N THR A 75 0.72 -5.86 -6.27
CA THR A 75 1.63 -5.13 -7.17
C THR A 75 2.41 -6.07 -8.09
N LEU A 76 2.88 -7.21 -7.57
CA LEU A 76 3.55 -8.23 -8.38
C LEU A 76 2.62 -8.82 -9.44
N PHE A 77 1.38 -9.15 -9.05
CA PHE A 77 0.37 -9.64 -9.98
C PHE A 77 0.04 -8.60 -11.06
N ALA A 78 -0.22 -7.35 -10.67
CA ALA A 78 -0.49 -6.26 -11.61
C ALA A 78 0.70 -6.02 -12.57
N GLY A 79 1.93 -6.09 -12.05
CA GLY A 79 3.15 -5.99 -12.86
C GLY A 79 3.26 -7.12 -13.89
N GLY A 80 2.97 -8.36 -13.49
CA GLY A 80 2.96 -9.50 -14.41
C GLY A 80 1.91 -9.36 -15.52
N VAL A 81 0.69 -8.93 -15.18
CA VAL A 81 -0.37 -8.66 -16.18
C VAL A 81 0.06 -7.57 -17.16
N LEU A 82 0.67 -6.50 -16.66
CA LEU A 82 1.10 -5.36 -17.47
C LEU A 82 2.24 -5.75 -18.42
N LEU A 83 3.22 -6.54 -17.96
CA LEU A 83 4.30 -7.07 -18.80
C LEU A 83 3.78 -7.97 -19.93
N ARG A 84 2.78 -8.82 -19.65
CA ARG A 84 2.13 -9.64 -20.70
C ARG A 84 1.35 -8.79 -21.70
N ALA A 85 0.63 -7.78 -21.22
CA ALA A 85 -0.16 -6.89 -22.07
C ALA A 85 0.71 -6.02 -23.01
N VAL A 86 1.89 -5.60 -22.55
CA VAL A 86 2.80 -4.75 -23.35
C VAL A 86 3.78 -5.56 -24.20
N GLY A 87 4.33 -6.66 -23.68
CA GLY A 87 5.39 -7.44 -24.35
C GLY A 87 4.89 -8.60 -25.23
N GLY A 88 3.61 -8.94 -25.19
CA GLY A 88 3.05 -10.12 -25.86
C GLY A 88 3.51 -11.45 -25.26
N ASP A 89 2.86 -12.57 -25.64
CA ASP A 89 3.10 -13.89 -25.04
C ASP A 89 4.54 -14.42 -25.22
N ALA A 90 5.29 -13.90 -26.22
CA ALA A 90 6.68 -14.26 -26.47
C ALA A 90 7.66 -13.66 -25.45
N ALA A 91 7.42 -12.45 -24.92
CA ALA A 91 8.26 -11.84 -23.90
C ALA A 91 8.02 -12.43 -22.49
N ALA A 92 6.82 -12.98 -22.25
CA ALA A 92 6.47 -13.61 -20.99
C ALA A 92 7.30 -14.88 -20.71
N ARG A 93 7.73 -15.60 -21.77
CA ARG A 93 8.51 -16.85 -21.66
C ARG A 93 9.97 -16.64 -21.25
N TYR A 94 10.53 -15.45 -21.42
CA TYR A 94 11.93 -15.11 -21.11
C TYR A 94 12.07 -14.02 -20.03
N SER A 95 10.95 -13.55 -19.46
CA SER A 95 10.99 -12.54 -18.42
C SER A 95 11.47 -13.13 -17.09
N PRO A 96 12.28 -12.41 -16.28
CA PRO A 96 12.75 -12.87 -14.98
C PRO A 96 11.62 -13.20 -14.00
N VAL A 97 10.42 -12.67 -14.25
CA VAL A 97 9.21 -12.91 -13.45
C VAL A 97 8.68 -14.34 -13.60
N ALA A 98 8.87 -14.98 -14.77
CA ALA A 98 8.51 -16.38 -14.98
C ALA A 98 9.45 -17.37 -14.26
N LEU A 99 10.72 -16.96 -14.04
CA LEU A 99 11.73 -17.74 -13.31
C LEU A 99 11.52 -17.73 -11.78
N ILE A 100 10.89 -16.69 -11.24
CA ILE A 100 10.56 -16.57 -9.81
C ILE A 100 9.24 -17.31 -9.48
N ALA A 101 8.44 -17.63 -10.49
CA ALA A 101 7.15 -18.30 -10.35
C ALA A 101 7.21 -19.83 -10.57
N LEU A 102 8.38 -20.40 -10.87
CA LEU A 102 8.67 -21.84 -10.96
C LEU A 102 9.36 -22.32 -9.67
#